data_AF-A0A7W2UV62-F1
#
_entry.id   AF-A0A7W2UV62-F1
#
_cell.length_a   1.000
_cell.length_b   1.000
_cell.length_c   1.000
_cell.angle_alpha   90.00
_cell.angle_beta   90.00
_cell.angle_gamma   90.00
#
_symmetry.space_group_name_H-M   'P 1'
#
loop_
_entity.id
_entity.type
_entity.pdbx_description
1 polymer ?
#
loop_
_entity_poly.entity_id
_entity_poly.type
_entity_poly.pdbx_seq_one_letter_code
_entity_poly.pdbx_strand_id
1 'polypeptide(L)'
;MPETPVSLIHPVPYYAQWESPDLVPDIIAGTLSAADDPLWQKSGAASPEEYAFWSWRLCGMACLRMALDHWRGSAPPAVTLPRPPHRGGHLVLAVGATAGHLLVHNPSGFPDGSQRFAEVPWGDLGRFYAGRGVLLGPGGPRS
;
A
#
# COMPACT_ATOMS: atom_id res chain seq x y z
N MET A 1 21.00 -15.51 27.38
CA MET A 1 21.20 -15.63 25.93
C MET A 1 20.54 -14.42 25.30
N PRO A 2 21.19 -13.61 24.46
CA PRO A 2 20.43 -12.62 23.71
C PRO A 2 19.45 -13.38 22.82
N GLU A 3 18.16 -13.06 22.91
CA GLU A 3 17.16 -13.63 22.03
C GLU A 3 17.58 -13.39 20.58
N THR A 4 17.64 -14.44 19.77
CA THR A 4 17.83 -14.31 18.33
C THR A 4 16.75 -13.36 17.83
N PRO A 5 17.08 -12.25 17.15
CA PRO A 5 16.06 -11.33 16.68
C PRO A 5 15.15 -12.08 15.71
N VAL A 6 13.91 -12.28 16.13
CA VAL A 6 12.92 -13.02 15.36
C VAL A 6 12.66 -12.25 14.09
N SER A 7 12.97 -12.87 12.95
CA SER A 7 12.54 -12.37 11.66
C SER A 7 11.12 -12.86 11.42
N LEU A 8 10.18 -11.92 11.29
CA LEU A 8 8.78 -12.20 11.00
C LEU A 8 8.45 -11.60 9.65
N ILE A 9 8.00 -12.43 8.71
CA ILE A 9 7.59 -11.97 7.37
C ILE A 9 6.25 -12.60 7.05
N HIS A 10 5.27 -11.77 6.72
CA HIS A 10 3.97 -12.19 6.25
C HIS A 10 3.94 -12.13 4.71
N PRO A 11 3.54 -13.20 4.01
CA PRO A 11 3.43 -13.21 2.55
C PRO A 11 2.17 -12.49 2.07
N VAL A 12 2.05 -11.20 2.41
CA VAL A 12 0.93 -10.35 2.03
C VAL A 12 1.00 -10.08 0.52
N PRO A 13 -0.09 -10.22 -0.24
CA PRO A 13 -0.12 -9.86 -1.66
C PRO A 13 0.12 -8.35 -1.82
N TYR A 14 0.59 -7.95 -3.00
CA TYR A 14 0.88 -6.55 -3.29
C TYR A 14 -0.17 -5.95 -4.21
N TYR A 15 -0.64 -4.76 -3.84
CA TYR A 15 -1.45 -3.89 -4.68
C TYR A 15 -0.79 -2.51 -4.70
N ALA A 16 -0.51 -1.98 -5.89
CA ALA A 16 -0.12 -0.59 -6.08
C ALA A 16 -1.35 0.32 -6.02
N GLN A 17 -1.13 1.62 -5.78
CA GLN A 17 -2.21 2.62 -5.83
C GLN A 17 -2.64 2.94 -7.27
N TRP A 18 -1.75 2.69 -8.24
CA TRP A 18 -2.06 2.60 -9.66
C TRP A 18 -2.13 1.12 -10.06
N GLU A 19 -3.13 0.72 -10.84
CA GLU A 19 -3.41 -0.68 -11.19
C GLU A 19 -2.32 -1.32 -12.05
N SER A 20 -1.49 -0.52 -12.74
CA SER A 20 -0.25 -0.97 -13.40
C SER A 20 1.01 -0.58 -12.60
N PRO A 21 1.57 -1.47 -11.75
CA PRO A 21 2.74 -1.16 -10.92
C PRO A 21 3.98 -0.74 -11.72
N ASP A 22 4.16 -1.29 -12.93
CA ASP A 22 5.33 -1.00 -13.76
C ASP A 22 5.30 0.41 -14.37
N LEU A 23 4.12 1.03 -14.45
CA LEU A 23 3.91 2.36 -15.02
C LEU A 23 3.97 3.48 -13.97
N VAL A 24 4.14 3.13 -12.68
CA VAL A 24 4.22 4.11 -11.59
C VAL A 24 5.25 5.22 -11.86
N PRO A 25 6.48 4.93 -12.35
CA PRO A 25 7.46 5.98 -12.64
C PRO A 25 6.96 6.97 -13.69
N ASP A 26 6.36 6.49 -14.78
CA ASP A 26 5.89 7.32 -15.89
C ASP A 26 4.68 8.17 -15.48
N ILE A 27 3.77 7.60 -14.68
CA ILE A 27 2.62 8.33 -14.15
C ILE A 27 3.06 9.45 -13.20
N ILE A 28 4.03 9.17 -12.33
CA ILE A 28 4.58 10.19 -11.41
C ILE A 28 5.35 11.27 -12.18
N ALA A 29 6.11 10.89 -13.21
CA ALA A 29 6.85 11.83 -14.06
C ALA A 29 5.93 12.67 -14.97
N GLY A 30 4.68 12.26 -15.14
CA GLY A 30 3.73 12.88 -16.07
C GLY A 30 4.02 12.57 -17.55
N THR A 31 4.89 11.60 -17.83
CA THR A 31 5.14 11.08 -19.18
C THR A 31 4.00 10.17 -19.65
N LEU A 32 3.23 9.62 -18.72
CA LEU A 32 1.98 8.89 -18.95
C LEU A 32 0.86 9.49 -18.09
N SER A 33 -0.31 9.71 -18.66
CA SER A 33 -1.49 10.07 -17.86
C SER A 33 -1.97 8.85 -17.07
N ALA A 34 -2.38 9.04 -15.82
CA ALA A 34 -3.05 7.97 -15.07
C ALA A 34 -4.33 7.48 -15.76
N ALA A 35 -5.00 8.32 -16.56
CA ALA A 35 -6.16 7.91 -17.35
C ALA A 35 -5.80 6.87 -18.43
N ASP A 36 -4.53 6.84 -18.85
CA ASP A 36 -4.01 5.93 -19.88
C ASP A 36 -3.42 4.63 -19.28
N ASP A 37 -3.56 4.42 -17.97
CA ASP A 37 -3.20 3.15 -17.33
C ASP A 37 -4.05 2.00 -17.92
N PRO A 38 -3.46 1.00 -18.59
CA PRO A 38 -4.21 -0.04 -19.28
C PRO A 38 -5.05 -0.93 -18.35
N LEU A 39 -4.79 -0.87 -17.04
CA LEU A 39 -5.46 -1.67 -16.03
C LEU A 39 -6.45 -0.85 -15.19
N TRP A 40 -6.73 0.41 -15.55
CA TRP A 40 -7.59 1.32 -14.76
C TRP A 40 -8.93 0.70 -14.35
N GLN A 41 -9.54 -0.15 -15.19
CA GLN A 41 -10.82 -0.80 -14.92
C GLN A 41 -10.79 -1.69 -13.67
N LYS A 42 -9.63 -2.27 -13.32
CA LYS A 42 -9.46 -3.12 -12.13
C LYS A 42 -9.65 -2.33 -10.83
N SER A 43 -9.52 -1.00 -10.88
CA SER A 43 -9.78 -0.11 -9.74
C SER A 43 -11.25 -0.05 -9.34
N GLY A 44 -12.16 -0.42 -10.26
CA GLY A 44 -13.61 -0.29 -10.11
C GLY A 44 -14.13 1.12 -10.38
N ALA A 45 -13.31 2.03 -10.93
CA ALA A 45 -13.78 3.34 -11.41
C ALA A 45 -14.77 3.18 -12.57
N ALA A 46 -15.72 4.12 -12.69
CA ALA A 46 -16.69 4.15 -13.78
C ALA A 46 -16.11 4.71 -15.09
N SER A 47 -15.00 5.45 -15.03
CA SER A 47 -14.30 5.98 -16.18
C SER A 47 -12.78 6.12 -15.94
N PRO A 48 -11.96 6.24 -17.01
CA PRO A 48 -10.54 6.54 -16.88
C PRO A 48 -10.25 7.83 -16.11
N GLU A 49 -11.10 8.85 -16.25
CA GLU A 49 -10.95 10.15 -15.57
C GLU A 49 -11.23 10.03 -14.07
N GLU A 50 -12.24 9.23 -13.70
CA GLU A 50 -12.50 8.93 -12.29
C GLU A 50 -11.30 8.18 -11.68
N TYR A 51 -10.78 7.18 -12.38
CA TYR A 51 -9.57 6.48 -11.96
C TYR A 51 -8.37 7.42 -11.82
N ALA A 52 -8.12 8.26 -12.84
CA ALA A 52 -7.05 9.22 -12.83
C ALA A 52 -7.17 10.19 -11.66
N PHE A 53 -8.38 10.63 -11.29
CA PHE A 53 -8.60 11.46 -10.12
C PHE A 53 -8.28 10.71 -8.81
N TRP A 54 -8.79 9.49 -8.65
CA TRP A 54 -8.67 8.76 -7.39
C TRP A 54 -7.30 8.14 -7.17
N SER A 55 -6.64 7.62 -8.19
CA SER A 55 -5.37 6.87 -8.09
C SER A 55 -4.27 7.60 -7.31
N TRP A 56 -4.20 8.93 -7.39
CA TRP A 56 -3.30 9.77 -6.57
C TRP A 56 -3.59 9.80 -5.06
N ARG A 57 -4.68 9.17 -4.62
CA ARG A 57 -5.23 9.22 -3.25
C ARG A 57 -5.50 7.82 -2.70
N LEU A 58 -5.13 6.76 -3.43
CA LEU A 58 -5.50 5.37 -3.11
C LEU A 58 -4.47 4.61 -2.27
N CYS A 59 -3.34 5.19 -1.83
CA CYS A 59 -2.35 4.46 -1.03
C CYS A 59 -2.97 3.73 0.18
N GLY A 60 -3.84 4.42 0.93
CA GLY A 60 -4.56 3.80 2.04
C GLY A 60 -5.48 2.64 1.63
N MET A 61 -6.16 2.78 0.49
CA MET A 61 -7.07 1.75 -0.01
C MET A 61 -6.32 0.56 -0.60
N ALA A 62 -5.16 0.79 -1.21
CA ALA A 62 -4.24 -0.26 -1.64
C ALA A 62 -3.69 -1.04 -0.44
N CYS A 63 -3.27 -0.37 0.64
CA CYS A 63 -2.91 -1.03 1.90
C CYS A 63 -4.06 -1.86 2.47
N LEU A 64 -5.28 -1.31 2.47
CA LEU A 64 -6.45 -2.04 2.93
C LEU A 64 -6.74 -3.27 2.05
N ARG A 65 -6.61 -3.15 0.72
CA ARG A 65 -6.77 -4.29 -0.19
C ARG A 65 -5.75 -5.39 0.10
N MET A 66 -4.48 -5.04 0.27
CA MET A 66 -3.42 -5.99 0.64
C MET A 66 -3.76 -6.76 1.93
N ALA A 67 -4.19 -6.04 2.97
CA ALA A 67 -4.57 -6.65 4.25
C ALA A 67 -5.83 -7.54 4.13
N LEU A 68 -6.87 -7.07 3.44
CA LEU A 68 -8.11 -7.82 3.23
C LEU A 68 -7.87 -9.09 2.41
N ASP A 69 -7.09 -9.01 1.33
CA ASP A 69 -6.75 -10.15 0.51
C ASP A 69 -5.92 -11.18 1.28
N HIS A 70 -4.94 -10.73 2.07
CA HIS A 70 -4.18 -11.62 2.95
C HIS A 70 -5.06 -12.41 3.93
N TRP A 71 -6.08 -11.78 4.51
CA TRP A 71 -6.92 -12.42 5.54
C TRP A 71 -8.15 -13.15 5.00
N ARG A 72 -8.70 -12.70 3.87
CA ARG A 72 -9.97 -13.19 3.33
C ARG A 72 -9.83 -13.88 1.98
N GLY A 73 -8.63 -13.89 1.40
CA GLY A 73 -8.35 -14.40 0.06
C GLY A 73 -8.96 -13.57 -1.07
N SER A 74 -9.49 -12.37 -0.77
CA SER A 74 -9.96 -11.41 -1.76
C SER A 74 -10.09 -10.01 -1.16
N ALA A 75 -10.03 -9.00 -2.03
CA ALA A 75 -10.34 -7.61 -1.68
C ALA A 75 -11.20 -6.95 -2.77
N PRO A 76 -12.13 -6.06 -2.40
CA PRO A 76 -12.90 -5.31 -3.38
C PRO A 76 -12.00 -4.31 -4.14
N PRO A 77 -12.43 -3.84 -5.32
CA PRO A 77 -11.72 -2.81 -6.08
C PRO A 77 -11.50 -1.52 -5.27
N ALA A 78 -10.35 -0.88 -5.44
CA ALA A 78 -9.90 0.23 -4.57
C ALA A 78 -10.87 1.43 -4.53
N VAL A 79 -11.46 1.80 -5.66
CA VAL A 79 -12.37 2.98 -5.77
C VAL A 79 -13.73 2.70 -5.12
N THR A 80 -14.11 1.43 -4.94
CA THR A 80 -15.39 1.04 -4.35
C THR A 80 -15.37 1.03 -2.82
N LEU A 81 -14.19 1.10 -2.20
CA LEU A 81 -14.06 1.11 -0.76
C LEU A 81 -14.42 2.48 -0.15
N PRO A 82 -14.86 2.55 1.13
CA PRO A 82 -15.22 3.79 1.79
C PRO A 82 -14.08 4.82 1.76
N ARG A 83 -14.43 6.05 1.38
CA ARG A 83 -13.46 7.14 1.24
C ARG A 83 -13.16 7.77 2.59
N PRO A 84 -11.90 8.10 2.90
CA PRO A 84 -11.58 8.83 4.12
C PRO A 84 -12.20 10.23 4.07
N PRO A 85 -12.74 10.75 5.19
CA PRO A 85 -13.39 12.07 5.23
C PRO A 85 -12.41 13.24 5.03
N HIS A 86 -11.10 13.00 5.22
CA HIS A 86 -10.05 14.00 5.10
C HIS A 86 -8.83 13.43 4.37
N ARG A 87 -8.02 14.30 3.76
CA ARG A 87 -6.72 13.91 3.20
C ARG A 87 -5.76 13.49 4.32
N GLY A 88 -5.15 12.33 4.15
CA GLY A 88 -4.06 11.83 4.99
C GLY A 88 -2.68 12.05 4.37
N GLY A 89 -1.64 11.58 5.07
CA GLY A 89 -0.31 11.43 4.48
C GLY A 89 -0.18 10.14 3.68
N HIS A 90 1.01 9.88 3.15
CA HIS A 90 1.32 8.61 2.48
C HIS A 90 1.22 7.44 3.47
N LEU A 91 0.57 6.35 3.06
CA LEU A 91 0.46 5.13 3.85
C LEU A 91 1.22 4.00 3.13
N VAL A 92 2.02 3.27 3.91
CA VAL A 92 2.64 2.01 3.51
C VAL A 92 2.17 0.90 4.45
N LEU A 93 2.19 -0.35 3.98
CA LEU A 93 1.80 -1.49 4.80
C LEU A 93 3.05 -2.17 5.34
N ALA A 94 3.22 -2.19 6.67
CA ALA A 94 4.20 -3.07 7.31
C ALA A 94 3.79 -4.54 7.10
N VAL A 95 4.70 -5.34 6.54
CA VAL A 95 4.46 -6.76 6.22
C VAL A 95 5.46 -7.68 6.91
N GLY A 96 6.47 -7.12 7.56
CA GLY A 96 7.45 -7.91 8.30
C GLY A 96 8.48 -7.05 9.01
N ALA A 97 9.34 -7.71 9.75
CA ALA A 97 10.43 -7.14 10.52
C ALA A 97 11.59 -8.13 10.58
N THR A 98 12.80 -7.60 10.49
CA THR A 98 14.06 -8.29 10.80
C THR A 98 14.78 -7.55 11.92
N ALA A 99 15.94 -8.05 12.34
CA ALA A 99 16.81 -7.36 13.30
C ALA A 99 17.17 -5.92 12.87
N GLY A 100 17.35 -5.69 11.57
CA GLY A 100 17.82 -4.41 11.03
C GLY A 100 16.76 -3.56 10.35
N HIS A 101 15.67 -4.17 9.88
CA HIS A 101 14.73 -3.52 8.96
C HIS A 101 13.27 -3.79 9.31
N LEU A 102 12.43 -2.77 9.12
CA LEU A 102 11.01 -2.94 8.85
C LEU A 102 10.83 -3.28 7.36
N LEU A 103 10.02 -4.28 7.04
CA LEU A 103 9.66 -4.59 5.66
C LEU A 103 8.29 -4.00 5.35
N VAL A 104 8.19 -3.23 4.26
CA VAL A 104 6.93 -2.60 3.85
C VAL A 104 6.55 -2.94 2.42
N HIS A 105 5.24 -3.07 2.18
CA HIS A 105 4.69 -2.88 0.85
C HIS A 105 4.33 -1.42 0.68
N ASN A 106 4.92 -0.77 -0.33
CA ASN A 106 4.72 0.63 -0.66
C ASN A 106 3.80 0.76 -1.89
N PRO A 107 2.55 1.22 -1.73
CA PRO A 107 1.60 1.32 -2.83
C PRO A 107 2.02 2.28 -3.95
N SER A 108 2.87 3.26 -3.66
CA SER A 108 3.40 4.21 -4.65
C SER A 108 4.86 3.92 -5.01
N GLY A 109 5.35 2.71 -4.70
CA GLY A 109 6.71 2.30 -4.96
C GLY A 109 6.98 2.15 -6.45
N PHE A 110 8.26 2.26 -6.80
CA PHE A 110 8.79 2.08 -8.13
C PHE A 110 9.18 0.61 -8.33
N PRO A 111 9.21 0.11 -9.58
CA PRO A 111 9.61 -1.28 -9.88
C PRO A 111 11.11 -1.54 -9.62
N ASP A 112 11.81 -0.65 -8.93
CA ASP A 112 13.21 -0.72 -8.52
C ASP A 112 13.44 -1.45 -7.19
N GLY A 113 12.42 -2.17 -6.71
CA GLY A 113 12.42 -2.86 -5.42
C GLY A 113 11.76 -2.08 -4.29
N SER A 114 11.34 -0.83 -4.51
CA SER A 114 10.64 -0.05 -3.49
C SER A 114 9.16 -0.41 -3.34
N GLN A 115 8.60 -1.31 -4.15
CA GLN A 115 7.19 -1.74 -4.08
C GLN A 115 6.91 -2.81 -3.01
N ARG A 116 7.62 -3.93 -3.06
CA ARG A 116 7.31 -5.14 -2.28
C ARG A 116 8.42 -5.44 -1.32
N PHE A 117 8.09 -5.71 -0.06
CA PHE A 117 9.06 -6.01 1.00
C PHE A 117 10.22 -5.01 1.03
N ALA A 118 9.93 -3.75 0.69
CA ALA A 118 10.91 -2.67 0.69
C ALA A 118 11.46 -2.51 2.10
N GLU A 119 12.79 -2.49 2.20
CA GLU A 119 13.47 -2.45 3.49
C GLU A 119 13.58 -1.01 3.98
N VAL A 120 13.11 -0.77 5.20
CA VAL A 120 13.28 0.50 5.91
C VAL A 120 14.16 0.21 7.13
N PRO A 121 15.41 0.69 7.16
CA PRO A 121 16.27 0.54 8.32
C PRO A 121 15.60 1.12 9.56
N TRP A 122 15.63 0.40 10.69
CA TRP A 122 15.02 0.90 11.93
C TRP A 122 15.56 2.27 12.36
N GLY A 123 16.86 2.50 12.14
CA GLY A 123 17.51 3.78 12.43
C GLY A 123 17.03 4.96 11.57
N ASP A 124 16.43 4.69 10.40
CA ASP A 124 15.93 5.71 9.49
C ASP A 124 14.41 5.90 9.57
N LEU A 125 13.68 4.96 10.19
CA LEU A 125 12.21 4.99 10.25
C LEU A 125 11.67 6.33 10.80
N GLY A 126 12.30 6.86 11.85
CA GLY A 126 11.89 8.13 12.48
C GLY A 126 11.99 9.35 11.56
N ARG A 127 12.74 9.28 10.45
CA ARG A 127 12.84 10.37 9.47
C ARG A 127 11.58 10.51 8.62
N PHE A 128 10.86 9.41 8.42
CA PHE A 128 9.71 9.33 7.51
C PHE A 128 8.39 9.08 8.25
N TYR A 129 8.45 8.49 9.45
CA TYR A 129 7.28 8.11 10.21
C TYR A 129 6.63 9.31 10.92
N ALA A 130 5.40 9.64 10.53
CA ALA A 130 4.63 10.75 11.10
C ALA A 130 4.02 10.45 12.50
N GLY A 131 4.50 9.42 13.21
CA GLY A 131 3.99 9.06 14.54
C GLY A 131 2.57 8.49 14.56
N ARG A 132 2.01 8.10 13.41
CA ARG A 132 0.62 7.63 13.26
C ARG A 132 0.56 6.36 12.44
N GLY A 133 -0.20 5.37 12.92
CA GLY A 133 -0.44 4.10 12.21
C GLY A 133 -1.87 3.62 12.38
N VAL A 134 -2.28 2.73 11.49
CA VAL A 134 -3.56 2.01 11.59
C VAL A 134 -3.22 0.55 11.89
N LEU A 135 -3.71 0.03 13.01
CA LEU A 135 -3.66 -1.39 13.28
C LEU A 135 -4.99 -2.01 12.85
N LEU A 136 -4.90 -2.99 11.97
CA LEU A 136 -6.02 -3.82 11.60
C LEU A 136 -5.89 -5.14 12.39
N GLY A 137 -6.98 -5.66 12.91
CA GLY A 137 -7.01 -6.94 13.60
C GLY A 137 -8.39 -7.58 13.50
N PRO A 138 -8.53 -8.88 13.80
CA PRO A 138 -9.84 -9.49 13.95
C PRO A 138 -10.62 -8.67 14.99
N GLY A 139 -11.79 -8.15 14.60
CA GLY A 139 -12.59 -7.30 15.47
C GLY A 139 -12.84 -8.04 16.78
N GLY A 140 -12.29 -7.51 17.88
CA GLY A 140 -12.66 -7.99 19.21
C GLY A 140 -14.17 -7.84 19.42
N PRO A 141 -14.77 -8.61 20.34
CA PRO A 141 -16.18 -8.43 20.67
C PRO A 141 -16.43 -6.94 20.98
N ARG A 142 -17.43 -6.37 20.30
CA ARG A 142 -17.93 -5.04 20.65
C ARG A 142 -18.55 -5.16 22.04
N SER A 143 -17.89 -4.60 23.06
CA SER A 143 -18.43 -4.44 24.40
C SER A 143 -19.65 -3.52 24.39
#